data_AF-A0A7L2EET0-F1
#
_entry.id   AF-A0A7L2EET0-F1
#
_cell.length_a   1.000
_cell.length_b   1.000
_cell.length_c   1.000
_cell.angle_alpha   90.00
_cell.angle_beta   90.00
_cell.angle_gamma   90.00
#
_symmetry.space_group_name_H-M   'P 1'
#
loop_
_entity.id
_entity.type
_entity.pdbx_description
1 polymer ?
#
loop_
_entity_poly.entity_id
_entity_poly.type
_entity_poly.pdbx_seq_one_letter_code
_entity_poly.pdbx_strand_id
1 'polypeptide(L)'
;SEGKYLTLEAEEKLAEWVLTQREQQLPVNEETLFQKATKIGRSLEGGFRISYEWAVRFMLRHHLSGHTRRALSHPLPKEIQGNAGAFIEFVQRQILSRRFSPSMIAAVDEIPIFLEAEILGSDGRRENALQTVGSGEPWCELVLTALADGNVLPALLLCRARPPGLPAALPASILLESKENGYGDDEIMELWAARVWRKHRECRGGDSKGMLVLDCHRTHLSEEVLAVLSAAGTLPAVIPAGCSSRIQPLDVCIKRSLKNFLRKKWREGGKKLRGCDSSELLRSLLGWLGEALEIFGNCQEFVRKSFLLASVLPGTGGNSGSPRSNGDEQEELIAAMEERMRICKSRESSEPEFPENDEEEADPEILQRLFEGESEVESFHGFEEADLELMEI
;
A
#
# COMPACT_ATOMS: atom_id res chain seq x y z
N SER A 1 15.64 -27.29 -28.50
CA SER A 1 14.63 -27.86 -27.60
C SER A 1 13.73 -26.73 -27.18
N GLU A 2 12.47 -26.74 -27.62
CA GLU A 2 11.45 -25.78 -27.16
C GLU A 2 11.36 -25.91 -25.64
N GLY A 3 11.67 -24.83 -24.91
CA GLY A 3 11.43 -24.81 -23.47
C GLY A 3 9.93 -24.94 -23.24
N LYS A 4 9.51 -25.86 -22.37
CA LYS A 4 8.10 -25.93 -21.96
C LYS A 4 7.81 -24.73 -21.07
N TYR A 5 6.72 -24.03 -21.33
CA TYR A 5 6.17 -23.02 -20.44
C TYR A 5 5.73 -23.65 -19.11
N LEU A 6 5.63 -22.84 -18.04
CA LEU A 6 5.02 -23.30 -16.79
C LEU A 6 3.58 -23.78 -17.05
N THR A 7 3.14 -24.78 -16.30
CA THR A 7 1.72 -25.13 -16.27
C THR A 7 0.92 -23.97 -15.68
N LEU A 8 -0.37 -23.86 -16.01
CA LEU A 8 -1.23 -22.80 -15.46
C LEU A 8 -1.23 -22.79 -13.92
N GLU A 9 -1.24 -23.96 -13.29
CA GLU A 9 -1.13 -24.08 -11.83
C GLU A 9 0.23 -23.58 -11.28
N ALA A 10 1.32 -23.81 -12.02
CA ALA A 10 2.63 -23.31 -11.63
C ALA A 10 2.77 -21.79 -11.85
N GLU A 11 2.14 -21.24 -12.88
CA GLU A 11 2.03 -19.78 -13.08
C GLU A 11 1.20 -19.14 -11.97
N GLU A 12 0.06 -19.73 -11.58
CA GLU A 12 -0.75 -19.26 -10.44
C GLU A 12 0.08 -19.20 -9.15
N LYS A 13 0.83 -20.26 -8.81
CA LYS A 13 1.71 -20.27 -7.63
C LYS A 13 2.81 -19.22 -7.66
N LEU A 14 3.31 -18.88 -8.85
CA LEU A 14 4.29 -17.80 -8.99
C LEU A 14 3.62 -16.43 -8.78
N ALA A 15 2.42 -16.23 -9.30
CA ALA A 15 1.66 -15.00 -9.10
C ALA A 15 1.27 -14.81 -7.61
N GLU A 16 0.86 -15.88 -6.94
CA GLU A 16 0.61 -15.92 -5.49
C GLU A 16 1.85 -15.48 -4.70
N TRP A 17 3.01 -15.99 -5.09
CA TRP A 17 4.27 -15.60 -4.46
C TRP A 17 4.58 -14.12 -4.69
N VAL A 18 4.45 -13.60 -5.92
CA VAL A 18 4.71 -12.16 -6.20
C VAL A 18 3.81 -11.27 -5.35
N LEU A 19 2.51 -11.56 -5.28
CA LEU A 19 1.56 -10.80 -4.46
C LEU A 19 1.92 -10.85 -2.98
N THR A 20 2.28 -12.03 -2.46
CA THR A 20 2.67 -12.22 -1.06
C THR A 20 3.94 -11.47 -0.71
N GLN A 21 4.97 -11.52 -1.56
CA GLN A 21 6.23 -10.81 -1.33
C GLN A 21 6.02 -9.31 -1.21
N ARG A 22 5.21 -8.74 -2.12
CA ARG A 22 4.92 -7.29 -2.13
C ARG A 22 4.21 -6.82 -0.88
N GLU A 23 3.25 -7.60 -0.38
CA GLU A 23 2.57 -7.27 0.88
C GLU A 23 3.49 -7.33 2.10
N GLN A 24 4.56 -8.14 2.04
CA GLN A 24 5.61 -8.16 3.06
C GLN A 24 6.69 -7.08 2.83
N GLN A 25 6.47 -6.19 1.86
CA GLN A 25 7.44 -5.18 1.40
C GLN A 25 8.80 -5.79 1.01
N LEU A 26 8.80 -7.05 0.56
CA LEU A 26 9.99 -7.73 0.08
C LEU A 26 10.15 -7.44 -1.41
N PRO A 27 11.38 -7.10 -1.86
CA PRO A 27 11.61 -6.73 -3.25
C PRO A 27 11.30 -7.90 -4.18
N VAL A 28 10.55 -7.61 -5.24
CA VAL A 28 10.36 -8.50 -6.38
C VAL A 28 11.03 -7.86 -7.59
N ASN A 29 12.11 -8.48 -8.04
CA ASN A 29 12.92 -8.04 -9.17
C ASN A 29 13.15 -9.20 -10.14
N GLU A 30 13.89 -8.94 -11.21
CA GLU A 30 14.18 -9.93 -12.24
C GLU A 30 14.83 -11.19 -11.65
N GLU A 31 15.88 -11.01 -10.84
CA GLU A 31 16.63 -12.12 -10.26
C GLU A 31 15.75 -13.01 -9.37
N THR A 32 15.06 -12.41 -8.41
CA THR A 32 14.20 -13.13 -7.46
C THR A 32 13.02 -13.80 -8.17
N LEU A 33 12.41 -13.14 -9.17
CA LEU A 33 11.38 -13.74 -10.00
C LEU A 33 11.92 -14.96 -10.76
N PHE A 34 13.09 -14.85 -11.39
CA PHE A 34 13.66 -15.91 -12.21
C PHE A 34 14.09 -17.10 -11.37
N GLN A 35 14.68 -16.86 -10.20
CA GLN A 35 15.02 -17.89 -9.23
C GLN A 35 13.77 -18.63 -8.77
N LYS A 36 12.70 -17.92 -8.37
CA LYS A 36 11.45 -18.53 -7.93
C LYS A 36 10.77 -19.33 -9.04
N ALA A 37 10.65 -18.75 -10.24
CA ALA A 37 10.03 -19.41 -11.39
C ALA A 37 10.78 -20.69 -11.76
N THR A 38 12.12 -20.65 -11.76
CA THR A 38 12.96 -21.83 -12.00
C THR A 38 12.75 -22.88 -10.92
N LYS A 39 12.69 -22.49 -9.63
CA LYS A 39 12.44 -23.43 -8.53
C LYS A 39 11.10 -24.14 -8.67
N ILE A 40 10.03 -23.42 -9.03
CA ILE A 40 8.71 -24.01 -9.29
C ILE A 40 8.79 -24.96 -10.50
N GLY A 41 9.42 -24.51 -11.59
CA GLY A 41 9.53 -25.26 -12.83
C GLY A 41 10.44 -26.49 -12.79
N ARG A 42 11.30 -26.65 -11.78
CA ARG A 42 12.12 -27.88 -11.56
C ARG A 42 11.27 -29.13 -11.38
N SER A 43 10.03 -28.98 -10.91
CA SER A 43 9.09 -30.09 -10.72
C SER A 43 8.44 -30.58 -12.03
N LEU A 44 8.65 -29.88 -13.16
CA LEU A 44 8.03 -30.18 -14.44
C LEU A 44 8.89 -31.10 -15.31
N GLU A 45 8.26 -32.11 -15.93
CA GLU A 45 8.92 -33.01 -16.88
C GLU A 45 9.41 -32.27 -18.13
N GLY A 46 10.73 -32.21 -18.31
CA GLY A 46 11.40 -31.54 -19.44
C GLY A 46 12.09 -30.22 -19.08
N GLY A 47 11.94 -29.75 -17.84
CA GLY A 47 12.56 -28.54 -17.33
C GLY A 47 11.89 -27.25 -17.84
N PHE A 48 11.81 -26.25 -16.97
CA PHE A 48 11.40 -24.89 -17.33
C PHE A 48 12.64 -24.04 -17.60
N ARG A 49 12.60 -23.27 -18.70
CA ARG A 49 13.60 -22.25 -19.00
C ARG A 49 12.91 -20.92 -19.15
N ILE A 50 13.16 -20.02 -18.21
CA ILE A 50 12.61 -18.67 -18.25
C ILE A 50 13.24 -17.85 -19.38
N SER A 51 12.44 -17.00 -20.01
CA SER A 51 12.87 -15.95 -20.94
C SER A 51 12.27 -14.61 -20.50
N TYR A 52 12.90 -13.49 -20.89
CA TYR A 52 12.36 -12.15 -20.64
C TYR A 52 10.97 -11.96 -21.25
N GLU A 53 10.74 -12.44 -22.47
CA GLU A 53 9.43 -12.39 -23.12
C GLU A 53 8.35 -13.10 -22.31
N TRP A 54 8.68 -14.27 -21.76
CA TRP A 54 7.75 -14.97 -20.88
C TRP A 54 7.52 -14.19 -19.59
N ALA A 55 8.55 -13.64 -18.97
CA ALA A 55 8.43 -12.90 -17.71
C ALA A 55 7.59 -11.62 -17.85
N VAL A 56 7.80 -10.85 -18.92
CA VAL A 56 6.99 -9.66 -19.25
C VAL A 56 5.53 -10.06 -19.44
N ARG A 57 5.26 -11.06 -20.28
CA ARG A 57 3.89 -11.54 -20.51
C ARG A 57 3.26 -12.10 -19.23
N PHE A 58 4.01 -12.81 -18.39
CA PHE A 58 3.55 -13.29 -17.09
C PHE A 58 3.10 -12.12 -16.20
N MET A 59 3.94 -11.09 -16.05
CA MET A 59 3.62 -9.92 -15.24
C MET A 59 2.38 -9.17 -15.75
N LEU A 60 2.24 -9.03 -17.08
CA LEU A 60 1.09 -8.38 -17.71
C LEU A 60 -0.19 -9.20 -17.57
N ARG A 61 -0.16 -10.49 -17.92
CA ARG A 61 -1.33 -11.40 -17.84
C ARG A 61 -1.89 -11.53 -16.42
N HIS A 62 -1.02 -11.48 -15.41
CA HIS A 62 -1.42 -11.58 -14.01
C HIS A 62 -1.63 -10.22 -13.33
N HIS A 63 -1.56 -9.11 -14.09
CA HIS A 63 -1.73 -7.76 -13.56
C HIS A 63 -0.83 -7.47 -12.35
N LEU A 64 0.42 -7.90 -12.45
CA LEU A 64 1.44 -7.74 -11.42
C LEU A 64 2.29 -6.49 -11.67
N SER A 65 1.86 -5.54 -12.47
CA SER A 65 2.55 -4.25 -12.57
C SER A 65 2.19 -3.36 -11.39
N GLY A 66 3.16 -2.57 -10.88
CA GLY A 66 2.92 -1.68 -9.74
C GLY A 66 1.90 -0.55 -10.00
N HIS A 67 1.58 -0.31 -11.27
CA HIS A 67 0.62 0.70 -11.73
C HIS A 67 -0.75 0.13 -12.09
N THR A 68 -1.10 -1.05 -11.60
CA THR A 68 -2.36 -1.71 -11.97
C THR A 68 -3.56 -0.86 -11.58
N ARG A 69 -4.07 -0.07 -12.53
CA ARG A 69 -5.34 0.65 -12.44
C ARG A 69 -6.46 -0.40 -12.31
N ARG A 70 -7.48 -0.11 -11.49
CA ARG A 70 -8.58 -1.02 -11.18
C ARG A 70 -8.14 -2.35 -10.55
N ALA A 71 -7.41 -2.31 -9.44
CA ALA A 71 -7.02 -3.51 -8.69
C ALA A 71 -8.22 -4.44 -8.38
N LEU A 72 -9.41 -3.88 -8.11
CA LEU A 72 -10.63 -4.66 -7.85
C LEU A 72 -11.20 -5.40 -9.09
N SER A 73 -10.75 -5.04 -10.31
CA SER A 73 -11.22 -5.65 -11.55
C SER A 73 -10.51 -6.93 -11.94
N HIS A 74 -9.29 -7.13 -11.42
CA HIS A 74 -8.41 -8.19 -11.89
C HIS A 74 -8.67 -9.50 -11.15
N PRO A 75 -8.62 -10.65 -11.85
CA PRO A 75 -8.73 -11.94 -11.20
C PRO A 75 -7.52 -12.18 -10.30
N LEU A 76 -7.77 -12.59 -9.06
CA LEU A 76 -6.72 -13.09 -8.18
C LEU A 76 -6.45 -14.57 -8.50
N PRO A 77 -5.25 -15.08 -8.21
CA PRO A 77 -5.00 -16.52 -8.22
C PRO A 77 -6.02 -17.27 -7.36
N LYS A 78 -6.33 -18.51 -7.74
CA LYS A 78 -7.44 -19.27 -7.16
C LYS A 78 -7.35 -19.42 -5.64
N GLU A 79 -6.16 -19.68 -5.09
CA GLU A 79 -5.98 -19.83 -3.65
C GLU A 79 -6.21 -18.50 -2.91
N ILE A 80 -5.62 -17.42 -3.43
CA ILE A 80 -5.79 -16.05 -2.90
C ILE A 80 -7.28 -15.65 -2.94
N GLN A 81 -7.98 -15.95 -4.03
CA GLN A 81 -9.42 -15.69 -4.14
C GLN A 81 -10.23 -16.43 -3.08
N GLY A 82 -9.89 -17.71 -2.81
CA GLY A 82 -10.50 -18.49 -1.74
C GLY A 82 -10.25 -17.89 -0.36
N ASN A 83 -9.01 -17.48 -0.08
CA ASN A 83 -8.59 -16.86 1.17
C ASN A 83 -9.30 -15.52 1.40
N ALA A 84 -9.40 -14.68 0.38
CA ALA A 84 -10.16 -13.43 0.43
C ALA A 84 -11.64 -13.68 0.75
N GLY A 85 -12.25 -14.70 0.12
CA GLY A 85 -13.64 -15.08 0.39
C GLY A 85 -13.86 -15.53 1.83
N ALA A 86 -12.97 -16.37 2.36
CA ALA A 86 -13.03 -16.84 3.75
C ALA A 86 -12.86 -15.68 4.75
N PHE A 87 -11.96 -14.73 4.47
CA PHE A 87 -11.77 -13.53 5.27
C PHE A 87 -13.03 -12.65 5.28
N ILE A 88 -13.62 -12.37 4.11
CA ILE A 88 -14.84 -11.56 4.00
C ILE A 88 -15.97 -12.20 4.81
N GLU A 89 -16.18 -13.52 4.68
CA GLU A 89 -17.19 -14.23 5.45
C GLU A 89 -16.94 -14.12 6.95
N PHE A 90 -15.69 -14.31 7.38
CA PHE A 90 -15.29 -14.16 8.78
C PHE A 90 -15.61 -12.75 9.31
N VAL A 91 -15.13 -11.70 8.63
CA VAL A 91 -15.28 -10.31 9.06
C VAL A 91 -16.76 -9.93 9.16
N GLN A 92 -17.55 -10.21 8.12
CA GLN A 92 -18.98 -9.88 8.12
C GLN A 92 -19.74 -10.64 9.21
N ARG A 93 -19.39 -11.91 9.46
CA ARG A 93 -19.95 -12.68 10.57
C ARG A 93 -19.61 -12.07 11.93
N GLN A 94 -18.38 -11.58 12.13
CA GLN A 94 -17.98 -10.90 13.37
C GLN A 94 -18.74 -9.58 13.55
N ILE A 95 -18.89 -8.78 12.49
CA ILE A 95 -19.67 -7.54 12.53
C ILE A 95 -21.11 -7.80 12.95
N LEU A 96 -21.77 -8.78 12.35
CA LEU A 96 -23.17 -9.11 12.64
C LEU A 96 -23.35 -9.69 14.06
N SER A 97 -22.46 -10.59 14.48
CA SER A 97 -22.56 -11.28 15.78
C SER A 97 -22.19 -10.40 16.97
N ARG A 98 -21.14 -9.59 16.84
CA ARG A 98 -20.64 -8.72 17.92
C ARG A 98 -21.28 -7.34 17.92
N ARG A 99 -22.01 -6.99 16.84
CA ARG A 99 -22.69 -5.70 16.64
C ARG A 99 -21.74 -4.52 16.85
N PHE A 100 -20.58 -4.59 16.19
CA PHE A 100 -19.63 -3.49 16.21
C PHE A 100 -20.30 -2.21 15.69
N SER A 101 -20.12 -1.10 16.40
CA SER A 101 -20.47 0.21 15.85
C SER A 101 -19.57 0.48 14.64
N PRO A 102 -20.07 1.09 13.54
CA PRO A 102 -19.23 1.46 12.40
C PRO A 102 -18.03 2.33 12.79
N SER A 103 -18.16 3.11 13.85
CA SER A 103 -17.08 3.94 14.42
C SER A 103 -15.98 3.16 15.16
N MET A 104 -16.20 1.87 15.36
CA MET A 104 -15.30 0.93 16.05
C MET A 104 -14.76 -0.14 15.11
N ILE A 105 -15.08 -0.06 13.82
CA ILE A 105 -14.49 -0.86 12.76
C ILE A 105 -13.51 0.06 12.05
N ALA A 106 -12.22 -0.26 12.14
CA ALA A 106 -11.14 0.54 11.58
C ALA A 106 -10.35 -0.24 10.55
N ALA A 107 -9.75 0.45 9.59
CA ALA A 107 -8.71 -0.06 8.72
C ALA A 107 -7.45 0.78 8.96
N VAL A 108 -6.31 0.13 9.14
CA VAL A 108 -4.99 0.76 9.37
C VAL A 108 -3.97 0.21 8.39
N ASP A 109 -3.07 1.08 7.96
CA ASP A 109 -1.98 0.78 7.04
C ASP A 109 -1.01 1.99 6.99
N GLU A 110 0.20 1.73 6.51
CA GLU A 110 1.33 2.63 6.44
C GLU A 110 1.58 3.13 5.02
N ILE A 111 2.17 4.32 4.94
CA ILE A 111 2.74 4.87 3.73
C ILE A 111 4.15 5.35 4.04
N PRO A 112 5.19 4.64 3.58
CA PRO A 112 6.54 5.14 3.67
C PRO A 112 6.71 6.33 2.72
N ILE A 113 7.43 7.34 3.17
CA ILE A 113 7.75 8.54 2.41
C ILE A 113 9.26 8.61 2.29
N PHE A 114 9.74 8.47 1.06
CA PHE A 114 11.16 8.53 0.72
C PHE A 114 11.51 9.92 0.18
N LEU A 115 12.72 10.37 0.50
CA LEU A 115 13.25 11.63 0.03
C LEU A 115 14.69 11.43 -0.44
N GLU A 116 14.89 11.44 -1.75
CA GLU A 116 16.20 11.16 -2.35
C GLU A 116 17.05 12.42 -2.47
N ALA A 117 18.08 12.51 -1.61
CA ALA A 117 18.99 13.66 -1.56
C ALA A 117 19.72 13.90 -2.89
N GLU A 118 20.08 12.84 -3.61
CA GLU A 118 20.77 12.94 -4.90
C GLU A 118 19.86 13.56 -5.98
N ILE A 119 18.60 13.09 -6.05
CA ILE A 119 17.62 13.64 -6.98
C ILE A 119 17.26 15.09 -6.59
N LEU A 120 17.15 15.39 -5.29
CA LEU A 120 16.90 16.74 -4.77
C LEU A 120 17.92 17.79 -5.25
N GLY A 121 19.18 17.37 -5.37
CA GLY A 121 20.31 18.20 -5.81
C GLY A 121 20.45 18.31 -7.34
N SER A 122 19.77 17.46 -8.10
CA SER A 122 19.87 17.41 -9.56
C SER A 122 18.92 18.39 -10.26
N ASP A 123 19.43 19.09 -11.27
CA ASP A 123 18.61 19.96 -12.10
C ASP A 123 17.86 19.13 -13.16
N GLY A 124 16.52 19.08 -13.02
CA GLY A 124 15.61 18.46 -13.98
C GLY A 124 15.01 17.11 -13.59
N ARG A 125 15.36 16.52 -12.43
CA ARG A 125 14.71 15.29 -11.90
C ARG A 125 14.08 15.45 -10.53
N ARG A 126 14.15 16.65 -9.94
CA ARG A 126 13.70 16.93 -8.57
C ARG A 126 12.22 16.63 -8.33
N GLU A 127 11.39 16.70 -9.36
CA GLU A 127 10.00 16.24 -9.33
C GLU A 127 9.82 14.80 -8.84
N ASN A 128 10.86 13.96 -8.98
CA ASN A 128 10.84 12.54 -8.60
C ASN A 128 11.55 12.30 -7.26
N ALA A 129 11.99 13.35 -6.56
CA ALA A 129 12.73 13.23 -5.32
C ALA A 129 11.87 12.77 -4.13
N LEU A 130 10.57 13.05 -4.15
CA LEU A 130 9.63 12.58 -3.13
C LEU A 130 8.89 11.35 -3.67
N GLN A 131 9.18 10.19 -3.09
CA GLN A 131 8.58 8.92 -3.48
C GLN A 131 7.83 8.31 -2.31
N THR A 132 6.92 7.37 -2.61
CA THR A 132 6.16 6.62 -1.58
C THR A 132 6.40 5.12 -1.65
N VAL A 133 7.43 4.77 -2.42
CA VAL A 133 8.00 3.43 -2.58
C VAL A 133 9.50 3.67 -2.83
N GLY A 134 10.35 2.78 -2.31
CA GLY A 134 11.80 2.92 -2.35
C GLY A 134 12.48 1.73 -1.69
N SER A 135 13.75 1.52 -2.01
CA SER A 135 14.55 0.36 -1.53
C SER A 135 15.40 0.67 -0.28
N GLY A 136 15.47 1.94 0.11
CA GLY A 136 16.23 2.40 1.28
C GLY A 136 15.38 2.52 2.53
N GLU A 137 15.90 3.22 3.52
CA GLU A 137 15.11 3.59 4.69
C GLU A 137 14.24 4.82 4.41
N PRO A 138 12.97 4.84 4.84
CA PRO A 138 12.08 5.97 4.62
C PRO A 138 12.53 7.21 5.41
N TRP A 139 12.24 8.37 4.84
CA TRP A 139 12.47 9.67 5.49
C TRP A 139 11.43 9.92 6.60
N CYS A 140 10.17 9.61 6.32
CA CYS A 140 9.11 9.55 7.30
C CYS A 140 8.15 8.39 7.01
N GLU A 141 7.51 7.89 8.06
CA GLU A 141 6.48 6.85 8.00
C GLU A 141 5.14 7.45 8.41
N LEU A 142 4.12 7.30 7.56
CA LEU A 142 2.78 7.80 7.82
C LEU A 142 1.82 6.64 8.07
N VAL A 143 1.30 6.53 9.29
CA VAL A 143 0.27 5.55 9.63
C VAL A 143 -1.12 6.21 9.52
N LEU A 144 -1.97 5.66 8.66
CA LEU A 144 -3.33 6.13 8.42
C LEU A 144 -4.35 5.23 9.09
N THR A 145 -5.47 5.79 9.56
CA THR A 145 -6.58 4.99 10.08
C THR A 145 -7.90 5.56 9.65
N ALA A 146 -8.65 4.78 8.88
CA ALA A 146 -10.00 5.09 8.47
C ALA A 146 -11.01 4.27 9.26
N LEU A 147 -12.19 4.82 9.53
CA LEU A 147 -13.28 4.15 10.21
C LEU A 147 -14.42 3.84 9.24
N ALA A 148 -15.13 2.76 9.49
CA ALA A 148 -16.26 2.34 8.66
C ALA A 148 -17.46 3.30 8.75
N ASP A 149 -17.49 4.18 9.75
CA ASP A 149 -18.45 5.29 9.84
C ASP A 149 -18.08 6.49 8.95
N GLY A 150 -16.97 6.44 8.23
CA GLY A 150 -16.49 7.46 7.30
C GLY A 150 -15.51 8.47 7.89
N ASN A 151 -15.24 8.45 9.19
CA ASN A 151 -14.24 9.32 9.79
C ASN A 151 -12.81 8.80 9.54
N VAL A 152 -11.84 9.70 9.54
CA VAL A 152 -10.40 9.38 9.55
C VAL A 152 -9.84 9.87 10.87
N LEU A 153 -9.09 9.00 11.56
CA LEU A 153 -8.43 9.36 12.82
C LEU A 153 -7.19 10.23 12.54
N PRO A 154 -6.67 10.95 13.56
CA PRO A 154 -5.40 11.64 13.40
C PRO A 154 -4.30 10.69 12.92
N ALA A 155 -3.62 11.05 11.84
CA ALA A 155 -2.54 10.25 11.28
C ALA A 155 -1.29 10.36 12.16
N LEU A 156 -0.56 9.27 12.33
CA LEU A 156 0.73 9.28 13.01
C LEU A 156 1.83 9.44 11.97
N LEU A 157 2.59 10.53 12.05
CA LEU A 157 3.78 10.77 11.23
C LEU A 157 5.03 10.57 12.08
N LEU A 158 5.89 9.64 11.67
CA LEU A 158 7.13 9.28 12.34
C LEU A 158 8.30 9.72 11.48
N CYS A 159 9.27 10.43 12.05
CA CYS A 159 10.48 10.84 11.32
C CYS A 159 11.74 10.65 12.18
N ARG A 160 12.90 10.44 11.56
CA ARG A 160 14.18 10.19 12.27
C ARG A 160 14.67 11.34 13.13
N ALA A 161 14.27 12.58 12.89
CA ALA A 161 14.64 13.68 13.77
C ALA A 161 13.55 14.74 13.74
N ARG A 162 13.31 15.41 14.87
CA ARG A 162 12.48 16.61 14.88
C ARG A 162 13.37 17.80 14.51
N PRO A 163 13.25 18.35 13.31
CA PRO A 163 14.04 19.50 12.93
C PRO A 163 13.73 20.72 13.83
N PRO A 164 14.73 21.56 14.11
CA PRO A 164 14.50 22.82 14.81
C PRO A 164 13.56 23.73 13.99
N GLY A 165 12.74 24.53 14.67
CA GLY A 165 11.87 25.52 14.01
C GLY A 165 10.55 24.99 13.43
N LEU A 166 10.13 23.78 13.79
CA LEU A 166 8.75 23.33 13.54
C LEU A 166 7.74 24.25 14.27
N PRO A 167 6.57 24.54 13.67
CA PRO A 167 5.54 25.34 14.32
C PRO A 167 5.13 24.75 15.67
N ALA A 168 4.82 25.62 16.64
CA ALA A 168 4.33 25.19 17.94
C ALA A 168 2.98 24.46 17.86
N ALA A 169 2.15 24.82 16.88
CA ALA A 169 0.87 24.16 16.60
C ALA A 169 0.97 23.36 15.29
N LEU A 170 0.81 22.04 15.41
CA LEU A 170 0.66 21.13 14.28
C LEU A 170 -0.83 21.05 13.86
N PRO A 171 -1.13 20.64 12.61
CA PRO A 171 -2.49 20.31 12.24
C PRO A 171 -3.09 19.31 13.23
N ALA A 172 -4.32 19.54 13.72
CA ALA A 172 -4.97 18.68 14.72
C ALA A 172 -5.19 17.24 14.22
N SER A 173 -5.18 17.04 12.90
CA SER A 173 -5.27 15.75 12.22
C SER A 173 -3.95 14.97 12.18
N ILE A 174 -2.84 15.50 12.70
CA ILE A 174 -1.53 14.86 12.65
C ILE A 174 -0.89 14.79 14.05
N LEU A 175 -0.43 13.59 14.42
CA LEU A 175 0.46 13.37 15.54
C LEU A 175 1.88 13.18 14.99
N LEU A 176 2.80 14.07 15.34
CA LEU A 176 4.21 13.98 14.93
C LEU A 176 5.05 13.37 16.05
N GLU A 177 5.74 12.29 15.75
CA GLU A 177 6.68 11.63 16.64
C GLU A 177 8.06 11.53 15.96
N SER A 178 9.12 11.59 16.76
CA SER A 178 10.48 11.62 16.22
C SER A 178 11.47 10.91 17.12
N LYS A 179 12.38 10.12 16.53
CA LYS A 179 13.41 9.37 17.25
C LYS A 179 14.68 9.34 16.42
N GLU A 180 15.80 9.80 17.00
CA GLU A 180 17.08 10.05 16.31
C GLU A 180 17.58 8.87 15.46
N ASN A 181 17.43 7.64 15.97
CA ASN A 181 17.86 6.42 15.31
C ASN A 181 16.78 5.81 14.40
N GLY A 182 15.68 6.52 14.15
CA GLY A 182 14.48 5.96 13.54
C GLY A 182 13.69 5.04 14.48
N TYR A 183 12.60 4.50 13.94
CA TYR A 183 11.75 3.51 14.60
C TYR A 183 12.00 2.16 13.93
N GLY A 184 12.08 1.10 14.73
CA GLY A 184 11.97 -0.25 14.18
C GLY A 184 10.54 -0.51 13.72
N ASP A 185 10.35 -1.40 12.75
CA ASP A 185 9.04 -1.59 12.14
C ASP A 185 7.95 -2.00 13.17
N ASP A 186 8.28 -2.81 14.18
CA ASP A 186 7.34 -3.19 15.25
C ASP A 186 6.98 -2.00 16.17
N GLU A 187 7.94 -1.10 16.41
CA GLU A 187 7.74 0.08 17.26
C GLU A 187 6.74 1.07 16.64
N ILE A 188 6.65 1.12 15.30
CA ILE A 188 5.73 1.99 14.57
C ILE A 188 4.29 1.66 14.96
N MET A 189 3.93 0.38 14.89
CA MET A 189 2.56 -0.06 15.15
C MET A 189 2.22 -0.10 16.62
N GLU A 190 3.18 -0.37 17.50
CA GLU A 190 3.00 -0.20 18.94
C GLU A 190 2.67 1.25 19.30
N LEU A 191 3.43 2.20 18.75
CA LEU A 191 3.24 3.62 19.00
C LEU A 191 1.91 4.11 18.43
N TRP A 192 1.55 3.67 17.23
CA TRP A 192 0.22 3.93 16.66
C TRP A 192 -0.89 3.40 17.56
N ALA A 193 -0.82 2.13 17.97
CA ALA A 193 -1.84 1.51 18.79
C ALA A 193 -2.01 2.24 20.14
N ALA A 194 -0.91 2.67 20.75
CA ALA A 194 -0.91 3.40 22.00
C ALA A 194 -1.39 4.86 21.88
N ARG A 195 -1.02 5.56 20.80
CA ARG A 195 -1.26 7.02 20.68
C ARG A 195 -2.53 7.38 19.93
N VAL A 196 -2.95 6.55 18.97
CA VAL A 196 -4.12 6.78 18.12
C VAL A 196 -5.26 5.89 18.56
N TRP A 197 -5.09 4.57 18.46
CA TRP A 197 -6.19 3.64 18.64
C TRP A 197 -6.72 3.62 20.08
N ARG A 198 -5.83 3.48 21.08
CA ARG A 198 -6.22 3.48 22.50
C ARG A 198 -6.98 4.76 22.88
N LYS A 199 -6.53 5.92 22.43
CA LYS A 199 -7.21 7.20 22.71
C LYS A 199 -8.59 7.27 22.09
N HIS A 200 -8.76 6.80 20.85
CA HIS A 200 -10.07 6.72 20.20
C HIS A 200 -11.04 5.82 20.99
N ARG A 201 -10.54 4.69 21.50
CA ARG A 201 -11.30 3.75 22.35
C ARG A 201 -11.75 4.39 23.65
N GLU A 202 -10.85 5.08 24.34
CA GLU A 202 -11.12 5.81 25.59
C GLU A 202 -12.18 6.90 25.39
N CYS A 203 -12.08 7.69 24.32
CA CYS A 203 -13.06 8.72 23.96
C CYS A 203 -14.46 8.16 23.69
N ARG A 204 -14.56 6.87 23.34
CA ARG A 204 -15.84 6.17 23.07
C ARG A 204 -16.31 5.30 24.23
N GLY A 205 -15.83 5.60 25.43
CA GLY A 205 -16.32 5.03 26.67
C GLY A 205 -15.72 3.69 27.05
N GLY A 206 -14.63 3.24 26.39
CA GLY A 206 -13.82 2.07 26.79
C GLY A 206 -14.47 0.68 26.64
N ASP A 207 -15.78 0.58 26.83
CA ASP A 207 -16.53 -0.68 26.95
C ASP A 207 -17.07 -1.20 25.61
N SER A 208 -17.04 -0.39 24.55
CA SER A 208 -17.44 -0.84 23.21
C SER A 208 -16.47 -1.93 22.73
N LYS A 209 -16.86 -2.85 21.86
CA LYS A 209 -15.89 -3.77 21.23
C LYS A 209 -15.36 -3.13 19.94
N GLY A 210 -14.08 -3.31 19.64
CA GLY A 210 -13.44 -2.83 18.41
C GLY A 210 -13.15 -3.96 17.44
N MET A 211 -13.03 -3.63 16.16
CA MET A 211 -12.42 -4.49 15.15
C MET A 211 -11.47 -3.65 14.29
N LEU A 212 -10.29 -4.20 14.04
CA LEU A 212 -9.25 -3.55 13.24
C LEU A 212 -8.94 -4.45 12.05
N VAL A 213 -9.06 -3.92 10.84
CA VAL A 213 -8.64 -4.54 9.59
C VAL A 213 -7.23 -4.05 9.29
N LEU A 214 -6.31 -4.98 9.11
CA LEU A 214 -4.88 -4.74 8.88
C LEU A 214 -4.37 -5.78 7.89
N ASP A 215 -3.33 -5.45 7.13
CA ASP A 215 -2.65 -6.46 6.32
C ASP A 215 -1.85 -7.45 7.18
N CYS A 216 -1.33 -8.50 6.54
CA CYS A 216 -0.49 -9.49 7.20
C CYS A 216 1.00 -9.11 7.25
N HIS A 217 1.37 -7.84 7.09
CA HIS A 217 2.76 -7.43 7.25
C HIS A 217 3.28 -7.90 8.61
N ARG A 218 4.47 -8.52 8.63
CA ARG A 218 5.01 -9.23 9.81
C ARG A 218 4.96 -8.41 11.10
N THR A 219 5.06 -7.10 10.99
CA THR A 219 5.19 -6.15 12.11
C THR A 219 3.84 -5.83 12.76
N HIS A 220 2.75 -6.02 12.03
CA HIS A 220 1.41 -5.82 12.58
C HIS A 220 1.00 -6.95 13.54
N LEU A 221 1.76 -8.05 13.53
CA LEU A 221 1.49 -9.26 14.28
C LEU A 221 2.44 -9.46 15.46
N SER A 222 3.22 -8.43 15.85
CA SER A 222 4.07 -8.50 17.05
C SER A 222 3.24 -8.73 18.31
N GLU A 223 3.85 -9.39 19.31
CA GLU A 223 3.16 -9.72 20.57
C GLU A 223 2.69 -8.45 21.29
N GLU A 224 3.48 -7.38 21.20
CA GLU A 224 3.22 -6.08 21.79
C GLU A 224 2.00 -5.40 21.16
N VAL A 225 1.91 -5.38 19.83
CA VAL A 225 0.74 -4.84 19.11
C VAL A 225 -0.51 -5.64 19.48
N LEU A 226 -0.45 -6.97 19.44
CA LEU A 226 -1.57 -7.84 19.79
C LEU A 226 -1.99 -7.67 21.25
N ALA A 227 -1.04 -7.46 22.17
CA ALA A 227 -1.32 -7.18 23.58
C ALA A 227 -2.06 -5.85 23.76
N VAL A 228 -1.65 -4.79 23.04
CA VAL A 228 -2.34 -3.49 23.08
C VAL A 228 -3.75 -3.59 22.51
N LEU A 229 -3.94 -4.30 21.39
CA LEU A 229 -5.27 -4.51 20.79
C LEU A 229 -6.19 -5.32 21.70
N SER A 230 -5.67 -6.39 22.32
CA SER A 230 -6.39 -7.22 23.30
C SER A 230 -6.81 -6.43 24.53
N ALA A 231 -5.88 -5.66 25.13
CA ALA A 231 -6.17 -4.79 26.27
C ALA A 231 -7.21 -3.72 25.92
N ALA A 232 -7.20 -3.26 24.68
CA ALA A 232 -8.20 -2.36 24.14
C ALA A 232 -9.50 -3.07 23.73
N GLY A 233 -9.71 -4.37 23.95
CA GLY A 233 -10.94 -5.08 23.55
C GLY A 233 -11.20 -5.05 22.04
N THR A 234 -10.13 -5.06 21.23
CA THR A 234 -10.17 -4.96 19.78
C THR A 234 -9.84 -6.31 19.15
N LEU A 235 -10.68 -6.73 18.20
CA LEU A 235 -10.44 -7.91 17.38
C LEU A 235 -9.55 -7.53 16.18
N PRO A 236 -8.30 -8.03 16.08
CA PRO A 236 -7.55 -7.93 14.84
C PRO A 236 -8.17 -8.86 13.78
N ALA A 237 -8.45 -8.31 12.61
CA ALA A 237 -8.89 -9.00 11.40
C ALA A 237 -7.78 -8.85 10.36
N VAL A 238 -6.87 -9.83 10.37
CA VAL A 238 -5.67 -9.86 9.53
C VAL A 238 -6.05 -10.34 8.13
N ILE A 239 -5.82 -9.48 7.13
CA ILE A 239 -6.02 -9.80 5.72
C ILE A 239 -5.03 -10.90 5.33
N PRO A 240 -5.46 -12.00 4.67
CA PRO A 240 -4.54 -13.03 4.21
C PRO A 240 -3.57 -12.50 3.15
N ALA A 241 -2.39 -13.11 3.09
CA ALA A 241 -1.38 -12.75 2.11
C ALA A 241 -1.91 -12.76 0.66
N GLY A 242 -1.47 -11.77 -0.10
CA GLY A 242 -1.84 -11.44 -1.47
C GLY A 242 -3.26 -10.91 -1.67
N CYS A 243 -4.02 -10.64 -0.60
CA CYS A 243 -5.40 -10.19 -0.69
C CYS A 243 -5.62 -8.68 -0.49
N SER A 244 -4.63 -7.91 -0.02
CA SER A 244 -4.80 -6.49 0.38
C SER A 244 -5.35 -5.64 -0.75
N SER A 245 -4.86 -5.83 -1.98
CA SER A 245 -5.34 -5.15 -3.20
C SER A 245 -6.86 -5.24 -3.42
N ARG A 246 -7.51 -6.25 -2.83
CA ARG A 246 -8.95 -6.49 -2.94
C ARG A 246 -9.74 -6.14 -1.69
N ILE A 247 -9.17 -6.33 -0.50
CA ILE A 247 -9.95 -6.31 0.75
C ILE A 247 -9.39 -5.36 1.83
N GLN A 248 -8.37 -4.56 1.51
CA GLN A 248 -7.89 -3.45 2.35
C GLN A 248 -8.63 -2.14 2.00
N PRO A 249 -9.51 -1.61 2.88
CA PRO A 249 -10.26 -0.38 2.59
C PRO A 249 -9.39 0.85 2.28
N LEU A 250 -8.17 0.91 2.81
CA LEU A 250 -7.24 2.02 2.57
C LEU A 250 -6.65 2.00 1.15
N ASP A 251 -6.43 0.81 0.57
CA ASP A 251 -5.89 0.64 -0.78
C ASP A 251 -6.93 0.88 -1.87
N VAL A 252 -8.24 0.80 -1.55
CA VAL A 252 -9.31 1.04 -2.53
C VAL A 252 -9.24 2.44 -3.11
N CYS A 253 -9.10 3.48 -2.28
CA CYS A 253 -9.02 4.86 -2.77
C CYS A 253 -8.12 5.79 -1.93
N ILE A 254 -8.06 5.61 -0.60
CA ILE A 254 -7.46 6.58 0.32
C ILE A 254 -5.94 6.71 0.09
N LYS A 255 -5.19 5.59 0.12
CA LYS A 255 -3.74 5.58 -0.08
C LYS A 255 -3.37 6.12 -1.46
N ARG A 256 -4.05 5.67 -2.52
CA ARG A 256 -3.79 6.13 -3.90
C ARG A 256 -4.06 7.62 -4.08
N SER A 257 -5.20 8.12 -3.63
CA SER A 257 -5.52 9.55 -3.72
C SER A 257 -4.51 10.40 -2.93
N LEU A 258 -4.09 9.95 -1.74
CA LEU A 258 -3.08 10.66 -0.95
C LEU A 258 -1.71 10.66 -1.63
N LYS A 259 -1.24 9.52 -2.15
CA LYS A 259 0.02 9.42 -2.89
C LYS A 259 0.02 10.38 -4.09
N ASN A 260 -1.06 10.39 -4.87
CA ASN A 260 -1.21 11.29 -6.02
C ASN A 260 -1.27 12.77 -5.62
N PHE A 261 -1.93 13.08 -4.51
CA PHE A 261 -1.96 14.42 -3.95
C PHE A 261 -0.57 14.92 -3.53
N LEU A 262 0.19 14.10 -2.80
CA LEU A 262 1.55 14.43 -2.36
C LEU A 262 2.48 14.63 -3.55
N ARG A 263 2.42 13.74 -4.56
CA ARG A 263 3.17 13.89 -5.82
C ARG A 263 2.83 15.21 -6.52
N LYS A 264 1.54 15.55 -6.61
CA LYS A 264 1.11 16.82 -7.20
C LYS A 264 1.67 18.02 -6.43
N LYS A 265 1.47 18.07 -5.10
CA LYS A 265 1.95 19.16 -4.25
C LYS A 265 3.46 19.31 -4.32
N TRP A 266 4.17 18.19 -4.41
CA TRP A 266 5.61 18.17 -4.63
C TRP A 266 6.01 18.76 -5.97
N ARG A 267 5.34 18.41 -7.08
CA ARG A 267 5.63 19.00 -8.40
C ARG A 267 5.36 20.52 -8.45
N GLU A 268 4.29 20.97 -7.81
CA GLU A 268 3.91 22.40 -7.78
C GLU A 268 4.78 23.21 -6.80
N GLY A 269 5.07 22.66 -5.63
CA GLY A 269 5.77 23.32 -4.53
C GLY A 269 7.29 23.10 -4.51
N GLY A 270 7.77 21.99 -5.05
CA GLY A 270 9.17 21.56 -5.02
C GLY A 270 10.14 22.52 -5.70
N LYS A 271 9.66 23.27 -6.72
CA LYS A 271 10.43 24.35 -7.36
C LYS A 271 10.75 25.51 -6.40
N LYS A 272 9.84 25.82 -5.46
CA LYS A 272 10.02 26.86 -4.44
C LYS A 272 10.84 26.37 -3.25
N LEU A 273 10.99 25.06 -3.10
CA LEU A 273 11.73 24.44 -2.01
C LEU A 273 13.24 24.27 -2.32
N ARG A 274 13.75 24.94 -3.36
CA ARG A 274 15.14 24.83 -3.80
C ARG A 274 16.08 25.40 -2.73
N GLY A 275 17.02 24.57 -2.25
CA GLY A 275 17.92 24.93 -1.16
C GLY A 275 17.30 24.91 0.24
N CYS A 276 16.05 24.45 0.38
CA CYS A 276 15.41 24.25 1.68
C CYS A 276 16.11 23.16 2.50
N ASP A 277 16.14 23.36 3.81
CA ASP A 277 16.59 22.36 4.76
C ASP A 277 15.50 21.30 5.02
N SER A 278 15.87 20.22 5.73
CA SER A 278 14.92 19.16 6.13
C SER A 278 13.73 19.69 6.94
N SER A 279 13.91 20.81 7.67
CA SER A 279 12.88 21.46 8.48
C SER A 279 11.78 22.07 7.63
N GLU A 280 12.15 22.77 6.56
CA GLU A 280 11.25 23.41 5.60
C GLU A 280 10.52 22.40 4.73
N LEU A 281 11.20 21.32 4.35
CA LEU A 281 10.58 20.20 3.65
C LEU A 281 9.53 19.52 4.53
N LEU A 282 9.87 19.21 5.79
CA LEU A 282 8.93 18.57 6.72
C LEU A 282 7.73 19.48 7.02
N ARG A 283 7.95 20.78 7.20
CA ARG A 283 6.84 21.75 7.40
C ARG A 283 5.89 21.77 6.21
N SER A 284 6.43 21.68 5.00
CA SER A 284 5.63 21.62 3.77
C SER A 284 4.85 20.32 3.69
N LEU A 285 5.49 19.19 3.98
CA LEU A 285 4.84 17.88 4.05
C LEU A 285 3.69 17.86 5.06
N LEU A 286 3.92 18.36 6.29
CA LEU A 286 2.89 18.48 7.32
C LEU A 286 1.70 19.34 6.86
N GLY A 287 1.96 20.43 6.15
CA GLY A 287 0.91 21.28 5.58
C GLY A 287 0.07 20.53 4.54
N TRP A 288 0.72 19.81 3.63
CA TRP A 288 0.02 19.00 2.61
C TRP A 288 -0.77 17.85 3.23
N LEU A 289 -0.18 17.11 4.17
CA LEU A 289 -0.88 16.05 4.89
C LEU A 289 -2.08 16.59 5.66
N GLY A 290 -1.94 17.76 6.30
CA GLY A 290 -3.03 18.42 7.02
C GLY A 290 -4.21 18.73 6.10
N GLU A 291 -3.92 19.32 4.93
CA GLU A 291 -4.92 19.61 3.89
C GLU A 291 -5.60 18.33 3.38
N ALA A 292 -4.84 17.27 3.11
CA ALA A 292 -5.39 16.01 2.61
C ALA A 292 -6.30 15.33 3.64
N LEU A 293 -5.89 15.29 4.91
CA LEU A 293 -6.67 14.69 5.99
C LEU A 293 -7.96 15.49 6.29
N GLU A 294 -7.91 16.81 6.16
CA GLU A 294 -9.12 17.65 6.24
C GLU A 294 -10.10 17.34 5.10
N ILE A 295 -9.61 17.14 3.88
CA ILE A 295 -10.44 16.72 2.74
C ILE A 295 -11.08 15.35 3.03
N PHE A 296 -10.31 14.36 3.50
CA PHE A 296 -10.86 13.07 3.85
C PHE A 296 -11.94 13.17 4.95
N GLY A 297 -11.71 13.99 5.98
CA GLY A 297 -12.69 14.24 7.04
C GLY A 297 -14.00 14.86 6.55
N ASN A 298 -13.94 15.64 5.47
CA ASN A 298 -15.10 16.26 4.82
C ASN A 298 -15.78 15.37 3.77
N CYS A 299 -15.18 14.24 3.40
CA CYS A 299 -15.67 13.33 2.36
C CYS A 299 -15.96 11.93 2.92
N GLN A 300 -16.74 11.89 4.00
CA GLN A 300 -17.05 10.66 4.73
C GLN A 300 -17.74 9.60 3.87
N GLU A 301 -18.51 10.01 2.86
CA GLU A 301 -19.12 9.08 1.91
C GLU A 301 -18.09 8.26 1.14
N PHE A 302 -16.94 8.83 0.79
CA PHE A 302 -15.91 8.12 0.04
C PHE A 302 -15.19 7.10 0.90
N VAL A 303 -14.92 7.46 2.17
CA VAL A 303 -14.37 6.52 3.15
C VAL A 303 -15.35 5.37 3.39
N ARG A 304 -16.64 5.63 3.62
CA ARG A 304 -17.65 4.56 3.77
C ARG A 304 -17.73 3.65 2.54
N LYS A 305 -17.68 4.23 1.33
CA LYS A 305 -17.67 3.46 0.08
C LYS A 305 -16.43 2.58 -0.05
N SER A 306 -15.26 3.01 0.44
CA SER A 306 -14.05 2.20 0.40
C SER A 306 -14.19 0.91 1.22
N PHE A 307 -14.84 0.97 2.39
CA PHE A 307 -15.16 -0.21 3.20
C PHE A 307 -16.18 -1.16 2.56
N LEU A 308 -17.11 -0.62 1.77
CA LEU A 308 -18.09 -1.43 1.02
C LEU A 308 -17.42 -2.12 -0.17
N LEU A 309 -16.60 -1.41 -0.94
CA LEU A 309 -15.88 -1.96 -2.09
C LEU A 309 -14.84 -3.01 -1.69
N ALA A 310 -14.16 -2.80 -0.56
CA ALA A 310 -13.28 -3.80 0.05
C ALA A 310 -14.04 -5.00 0.66
N SER A 311 -15.38 -5.00 0.60
CA SER A 311 -16.26 -6.05 1.14
C SER A 311 -16.16 -6.28 2.67
N VAL A 312 -15.50 -5.37 3.40
CA VAL A 312 -15.43 -5.39 4.87
C VAL A 312 -16.82 -5.17 5.46
N LEU A 313 -17.56 -4.19 4.95
CA LEU A 313 -18.96 -3.99 5.28
C LEU A 313 -19.87 -4.81 4.35
N PRO A 314 -20.96 -5.40 4.85
CA PRO A 314 -21.92 -6.09 3.99
C PRO A 314 -22.59 -5.09 3.05
N GLY A 315 -22.64 -5.40 1.76
CA GLY A 315 -23.36 -4.60 0.76
C GLY A 315 -24.86 -4.55 1.04
N THR A 316 -25.53 -3.50 0.57
CA THR A 316 -26.97 -3.23 0.85
C THR A 316 -27.96 -4.19 0.18
N GLY A 317 -27.50 -5.27 -0.45
CA GLY A 317 -28.38 -6.36 -0.86
C GLY A 317 -27.71 -7.34 -1.80
N GLY A 318 -27.08 -8.39 -1.24
CA GLY A 318 -26.74 -9.69 -1.89
C GLY A 318 -25.93 -9.69 -3.20
N ASN A 319 -25.72 -8.53 -3.81
CA ASN A 319 -25.13 -8.36 -5.12
C ASN A 319 -23.70 -7.89 -4.89
N SER A 320 -22.80 -8.85 -4.66
CA SER A 320 -21.38 -8.59 -4.90
C SER A 320 -21.28 -8.18 -6.37
N GLY A 321 -20.98 -6.91 -6.64
CA GLY A 321 -20.73 -6.44 -8.00
C GLY A 321 -19.70 -7.36 -8.68
N SER A 322 -19.83 -7.52 -10.00
CA SER A 322 -18.79 -8.26 -10.74
C SER A 322 -17.43 -7.58 -10.51
N PRO A 323 -16.29 -8.30 -10.56
CA PRO A 323 -14.97 -7.68 -10.39
C PRO A 323 -14.79 -6.44 -11.26
N ARG A 324 -15.23 -6.50 -12.53
CA ARG A 324 -15.24 -5.35 -13.44
C ARG A 324 -16.03 -4.16 -12.89
N SER A 325 -17.25 -4.38 -12.42
CA SER A 325 -18.09 -3.33 -11.80
C SER A 325 -17.40 -2.70 -10.58
N ASN A 326 -16.79 -3.53 -9.72
CA ASN A 326 -16.11 -3.04 -8.52
C ASN A 326 -14.86 -2.21 -8.89
N GLY A 327 -14.14 -2.59 -9.94
CA GLY A 327 -13.01 -1.83 -10.46
C GLY A 327 -13.44 -0.49 -11.09
N ASP A 328 -14.54 -0.47 -11.82
CA ASP A 328 -15.09 0.77 -12.37
C ASP A 328 -15.54 1.71 -11.23
N GLU A 329 -16.26 1.18 -10.23
CA GLU A 329 -16.64 1.93 -9.03
C GLU A 329 -15.42 2.43 -8.23
N GLN A 330 -14.33 1.65 -8.19
CA GLN A 330 -13.06 2.06 -7.57
C GLN A 330 -12.46 3.28 -8.27
N GLU A 331 -12.36 3.26 -9.60
CA GLU A 331 -11.79 4.39 -10.35
C GLU A 331 -12.71 5.62 -10.30
N GLU A 332 -14.04 5.45 -10.33
CA GLU A 332 -14.97 6.55 -10.10
C GLU A 332 -14.78 7.17 -8.72
N LEU A 333 -14.59 6.34 -7.69
CA LEU A 333 -14.34 6.79 -6.32
C LEU A 333 -13.03 7.56 -6.21
N ILE A 334 -11.95 7.05 -6.82
CA ILE A 334 -10.65 7.72 -6.87
C ILE A 334 -10.77 9.04 -7.62
N ALA A 335 -11.36 9.05 -8.81
CA ALA A 335 -11.52 10.26 -9.62
C ALA A 335 -12.31 11.35 -8.87
N ALA A 336 -13.39 10.96 -8.18
CA ALA A 336 -14.17 11.89 -7.37
C ALA A 336 -13.37 12.44 -6.18
N MET A 337 -12.58 11.60 -5.50
CA MET A 337 -11.69 12.05 -4.41
C MET A 337 -10.60 12.99 -4.94
N GLU A 338 -9.97 12.64 -6.05
CA GLU A 338 -8.93 13.43 -6.71
C GLU A 338 -9.46 14.79 -7.17
N GLU A 339 -10.70 14.86 -7.64
CA GLU A 339 -11.39 16.11 -7.95
C GLU A 339 -11.52 17.01 -6.70
N ARG A 340 -11.89 16.45 -5.53
CA ARG A 340 -11.93 17.20 -4.26
C ARG A 340 -10.56 17.71 -3.84
N MET A 341 -9.53 16.90 -4.09
CA MET A 341 -8.12 17.25 -3.91
C MET A 341 -7.57 18.19 -4.97
N ARG A 342 -8.41 18.59 -5.95
CA ARG A 342 -8.07 19.44 -7.10
C ARG A 342 -6.94 18.87 -7.94
N ILE A 343 -6.77 17.55 -7.98
CA ILE A 343 -5.77 16.91 -8.83
C ILE A 343 -6.30 16.97 -10.27
N CYS A 344 -5.91 17.99 -11.01
CA CYS A 344 -6.29 18.14 -12.41
C CYS A 344 -5.67 17.01 -13.24
N LYS A 345 -6.43 16.43 -14.16
CA LYS A 345 -5.87 15.68 -15.30
C LYS A 345 -5.21 16.68 -16.25
N SER A 346 -3.97 17.11 -15.97
CA SER A 346 -3.15 17.75 -16.99
C SER A 346 -2.93 16.74 -18.11
N ARG A 347 -3.26 17.11 -19.35
CA ARG A 347 -3.08 16.30 -20.58
C ARG A 347 -1.62 15.92 -20.89
N GLU A 348 -0.69 16.12 -19.95
CA GLU A 348 0.76 15.97 -20.11
C GLU A 348 1.39 15.01 -19.08
N SER A 349 0.61 14.37 -18.21
CA SER A 349 1.09 13.27 -17.36
C SER A 349 0.37 11.98 -17.71
N SER A 350 0.52 11.53 -18.95
CA SER A 350 0.44 10.09 -19.20
C SER A 350 1.68 9.48 -18.55
N GLU A 351 1.54 9.01 -17.30
CA GLU A 351 2.33 7.84 -16.88
C GLU A 351 2.20 6.82 -18.02
N PRO A 352 3.29 6.11 -18.39
CA PRO A 352 3.25 5.19 -19.53
C PRO A 352 2.06 4.25 -19.34
N GLU A 353 1.05 4.39 -20.20
CA GLU A 353 -0.03 3.41 -20.26
C GLU A 353 0.64 2.14 -20.76
N PHE A 354 0.83 1.18 -19.85
CA PHE A 354 1.25 -0.15 -20.24
C PHE A 354 0.19 -0.68 -21.21
N PRO A 355 0.56 -1.04 -22.45
CA PRO A 355 -0.41 -1.57 -23.39
C PRO A 355 -1.06 -2.81 -22.76
N GLU A 356 -2.39 -2.84 -22.75
CA GLU A 356 -3.19 -4.01 -22.33
C GLU A 356 -3.06 -5.18 -23.34
N ASN A 357 -2.17 -5.07 -24.35
CA ASN A 357 -2.00 -6.03 -25.44
C ASN A 357 -0.72 -6.86 -25.30
N ASP A 358 -0.83 -8.17 -25.52
CA ASP A 358 0.23 -9.19 -25.47
C ASP A 358 1.30 -9.10 -26.58
N GLU A 359 1.31 -8.03 -27.40
CA GLU A 359 1.96 -8.00 -28.72
C GLU A 359 3.27 -7.16 -28.83
N GLU A 360 3.81 -6.59 -27.75
CA GLU A 360 5.12 -5.89 -27.84
C GLU A 360 6.32 -6.85 -27.84
N GLU A 361 7.34 -6.52 -28.63
CA GLU A 361 8.66 -7.19 -28.62
C GLU A 361 9.29 -7.05 -27.23
N ALA A 362 9.69 -8.19 -26.66
CA ALA A 362 10.18 -8.27 -25.29
C ALA A 362 11.58 -7.68 -25.13
N ASP A 363 11.66 -6.56 -24.40
CA ASP A 363 12.89 -5.89 -24.02
C ASP A 363 13.12 -6.06 -22.50
N PRO A 364 14.34 -6.41 -22.03
CA PRO A 364 14.74 -6.28 -20.62
C PRO A 364 14.33 -4.95 -19.98
N GLU A 365 14.37 -3.84 -20.73
CA GLU A 365 13.91 -2.52 -20.23
C GLU A 365 12.42 -2.50 -19.87
N ILE A 366 11.57 -3.28 -20.55
CA ILE A 366 10.13 -3.37 -20.24
C ILE A 366 9.91 -4.12 -18.93
N LEU A 367 10.63 -5.24 -18.74
CA LEU A 367 10.54 -5.98 -17.49
C LEU A 367 11.04 -5.16 -16.31
N GLN A 368 12.15 -4.45 -16.52
CA GLN A 368 12.70 -3.52 -15.55
C GLN A 368 11.66 -2.45 -15.22
N ARG A 369 11.03 -1.80 -16.20
CA ARG A 369 9.92 -0.83 -15.98
C ARG A 369 8.69 -1.42 -15.28
N LEU A 370 8.39 -2.71 -15.46
CA LEU A 370 7.28 -3.37 -14.76
C LEU A 370 7.57 -3.58 -13.27
N PHE A 371 8.85 -3.74 -12.90
CA PHE A 371 9.32 -3.74 -11.52
C PHE A 371 9.56 -2.31 -10.98
N GLU A 372 10.17 -1.43 -11.78
CA GLU A 372 10.49 -0.03 -11.50
C GLU A 372 9.29 0.91 -11.56
N GLY A 373 8.13 0.43 -11.97
CA GLY A 373 6.87 1.15 -11.74
C GLY A 373 6.64 1.47 -10.24
N GLU A 374 7.44 0.88 -9.36
CA GLU A 374 7.50 1.15 -7.93
C GLU A 374 8.86 1.76 -7.48
N SER A 375 9.87 1.90 -8.34
CA SER A 375 11.13 2.57 -8.00
C SER A 375 11.70 3.29 -9.23
N GLU A 376 11.53 4.61 -9.32
CA GLU A 376 12.32 5.38 -10.28
C GLU A 376 13.69 5.69 -9.69
N VAL A 377 14.57 4.69 -9.59
CA VAL A 377 16.01 4.89 -9.63
C VAL A 377 16.76 3.63 -10.03
N GLU A 378 17.50 3.75 -11.13
CA GLU A 378 18.65 2.91 -11.42
C GLU A 378 19.68 3.00 -10.29
N SER A 379 20.17 1.81 -9.92
CA SER A 379 21.47 1.47 -9.35
C SER A 379 21.36 0.83 -7.97
N PHE A 380 21.87 -0.40 -7.83
CA PHE A 380 23.04 -0.67 -6.98
C PHE A 380 23.40 -2.17 -6.97
N HIS A 381 24.63 -2.45 -6.53
CA HIS A 381 25.41 -3.68 -6.66
C HIS A 381 24.88 -4.87 -5.85
N GLY A 382 25.09 -6.07 -6.39
CA GLY A 382 24.57 -7.35 -5.89
C GLY A 382 24.90 -7.68 -4.43
N PHE A 383 24.08 -8.58 -3.88
CA PHE A 383 24.16 -9.02 -2.49
C PHE A 383 25.26 -10.06 -2.26
N GLU A 384 25.87 -10.01 -1.08
CA GLU A 384 26.76 -11.06 -0.57
C GLU A 384 25.93 -12.27 -0.08
N GLU A 385 26.48 -13.48 -0.23
CA GLU A 385 25.80 -14.78 -0.04
C GLU A 385 25.09 -14.98 1.32
N ALA A 386 25.36 -14.14 2.33
CA ALA A 386 24.76 -14.25 3.66
C ALA A 386 23.27 -13.85 3.70
N ASP A 387 22.80 -13.00 2.80
CA ASP A 387 21.38 -12.56 2.77
C ASP A 387 20.45 -13.61 2.14
N LEU A 388 21.00 -14.65 1.51
CA LEU A 388 20.23 -15.74 0.90
C LEU A 388 19.79 -16.80 1.92
N GLU A 389 20.45 -16.91 3.08
CA GLU A 389 20.14 -17.94 4.10
C GLU A 389 18.95 -17.57 4.98
N LEU A 390 18.56 -16.29 5.05
CA LEU A 390 17.35 -15.85 5.78
C LEU A 390 16.04 -16.11 5.02
N MET A 391 16.11 -16.61 3.78
CA MET A 391 14.94 -17.04 2.99
C MET A 391 14.51 -18.49 3.25
N GLU A 392 15.12 -19.16 4.25
CA GLU A 392 14.67 -20.45 4.76
C GLU A 392 14.02 -20.29 6.13
N ILE A 393 12.74 -19.94 6.17
CA ILE A 393 11.72 -20.39 7.15
C ILE A 393 10.33 -20.21 6.53
#